data_AF-A0A947WT28-F1
#
_entry.id   AF-A0A947WT28-F1
#
_cell.length_a   1.000
_cell.length_b   1.000
_cell.length_c   1.000
_cell.angle_alpha   90.00
_cell.angle_beta   90.00
_cell.angle_gamma   90.00
#
_symmetry.space_group_name_H-M   'P 1'
#
loop_
_entity.id
_entity.type
_entity.pdbx_description
1 polymer ?
#
loop_
_entity_poly.entity_id
_entity_poly.type
_entity_poly.pdbx_seq_one_letter_code
_entity_poly.pdbx_strand_id
1 'polypeptide(L)'
;MSLTTKDAAIILGMVKRGDKKHDVASWFGENPARVQEVIAGEYGTLVPASADQLPPKGAPGPKGRRLKAAAVKSLAELESGNVNGAIGRLKEAIAQFEKHEA
;
A
#
# COMPACT_ATOMS: atom_id res chain seq x y z
N MET A 1 11.14 5.23 -4.66
CA MET A 1 11.43 3.86 -4.18
C MET A 1 11.23 2.95 -5.35
N SER A 2 12.06 1.92 -5.51
CA SER A 2 11.85 0.93 -6.57
C SER A 2 10.96 -0.19 -6.04
N LEU A 3 10.03 -0.71 -6.86
CA LEU A 3 9.28 -1.93 -6.55
C LEU A 3 10.24 -3.08 -6.20
N THR A 4 9.90 -3.82 -5.15
CA THR A 4 10.57 -5.07 -4.79
C THR A 4 9.94 -6.27 -5.50
N THR A 5 10.59 -7.44 -5.47
CA THR A 5 9.99 -8.70 -5.95
C THR A 5 8.73 -9.08 -5.17
N LYS A 6 8.65 -8.74 -3.88
CA LYS A 6 7.44 -8.91 -3.07
C LYS A 6 6.30 -8.02 -3.56
N ASP A 7 6.59 -6.76 -3.89
CA ASP A 7 5.59 -5.85 -4.46
C ASP A 7 5.11 -6.36 -5.81
N ALA A 8 6.02 -6.85 -6.66
CA ALA A 8 5.69 -7.45 -7.94
C ALA A 8 4.77 -8.69 -7.80
N ALA A 9 4.99 -9.55 -6.80
CA ALA A 9 4.08 -10.67 -6.50
C ALA A 9 2.67 -10.20 -6.09
N ILE A 10 2.57 -9.12 -5.30
CA ILE A 10 1.28 -8.51 -4.93
C ILE A 10 0.61 -7.91 -6.16
N ILE A 11 1.35 -7.18 -7.01
CA ILE A 11 0.85 -6.62 -8.27
C ILE A 11 0.27 -7.72 -9.15
N LEU A 12 0.98 -8.84 -9.34
CA LEU A 12 0.48 -9.98 -10.11
C LEU A 12 -0.80 -10.56 -9.51
N GLY A 13 -0.88 -10.68 -8.18
CA GLY A 13 -2.08 -11.15 -7.51
C GLY A 13 -3.27 -10.20 -7.70
N MET A 14 -3.06 -8.89 -7.61
CA MET A 14 -4.10 -7.88 -7.88
C MET A 14 -4.57 -7.91 -9.34
N VAL A 15 -3.65 -8.04 -10.30
CA VAL A 15 -3.97 -8.17 -11.73
C VAL A 15 -4.77 -9.46 -11.97
N LYS A 16 -4.35 -10.58 -11.39
CA LYS A 16 -5.08 -11.87 -11.47
C LYS A 16 -6.49 -11.78 -10.87
N ARG A 17 -6.68 -10.96 -9.83
CA ARG A 17 -8.00 -10.68 -9.22
C ARG A 17 -8.91 -9.80 -10.11
N GLY A 18 -8.37 -9.23 -11.19
CA GLY A 18 -9.08 -8.38 -12.14
C GLY A 18 -9.07 -6.90 -11.78
N ASP A 19 -8.11 -6.45 -10.96
CA ASP A 19 -8.01 -5.04 -10.58
C ASP A 19 -7.49 -4.18 -11.75
N LYS A 20 -7.96 -2.92 -11.83
CA LYS A 20 -7.51 -1.99 -12.87
C LYS A 20 -6.05 -1.60 -12.66
N LYS A 21 -5.24 -1.59 -13.72
CA LYS A 21 -3.81 -1.26 -13.64
C LYS A 21 -3.52 0.10 -12.99
N HIS A 22 -4.37 1.10 -13.24
CA HIS A 22 -4.26 2.41 -12.60
C HIS A 22 -4.46 2.35 -11.07
N ASP A 23 -5.41 1.54 -10.61
CA ASP A 23 -5.69 1.34 -9.19
C ASP A 23 -4.53 0.57 -8.52
N VAL A 24 -4.03 -0.48 -9.21
CA VAL A 24 -2.86 -1.24 -8.78
C VAL A 24 -1.65 -0.33 -8.64
N ALA A 25 -1.30 0.42 -9.69
CA ALA A 25 -0.16 1.34 -9.68
C ALA A 25 -0.26 2.38 -8.55
N SER A 26 -1.49 2.85 -8.28
CA SER A 26 -1.76 3.77 -7.18
C SER A 26 -1.33 3.19 -5.83
N TRP A 27 -1.54 1.90 -5.54
CA TRP A 27 -1.09 1.29 -4.27
C TRP A 27 0.40 1.39 -4.02
N PHE A 28 1.20 1.29 -5.08
CA PHE A 28 2.66 1.32 -4.99
C PHE A 28 3.24 2.72 -5.21
N GLY A 29 2.40 3.71 -5.57
CA GLY A 29 2.88 5.05 -5.93
C GLY A 29 3.69 5.06 -7.22
N GLU A 30 3.38 4.14 -8.12
CA GLU A 30 4.13 3.88 -9.35
C GLU A 30 3.32 4.27 -10.59
N ASN A 31 4.00 4.32 -11.73
CA ASN A 31 3.37 4.51 -13.04
C ASN A 31 2.66 3.20 -13.49
N PRO A 32 1.46 3.23 -14.09
CA PRO A 32 0.84 2.07 -14.73
C PRO A 32 1.75 1.30 -15.72
N ALA A 33 2.72 1.97 -16.35
CA ALA A 33 3.74 1.31 -17.16
C ALA A 33 4.57 0.30 -16.34
N ARG A 34 4.89 0.62 -15.08
CA ARG A 34 5.62 -0.26 -14.17
C ARG A 34 4.84 -1.52 -13.82
N VAL A 35 3.51 -1.42 -13.73
CA VAL A 35 2.63 -2.59 -13.59
C VAL A 35 2.70 -3.48 -14.83
N GLN A 36 2.84 -2.89 -16.02
CA GLN A 36 2.97 -3.66 -17.26
C GLN A 36 4.29 -4.42 -17.34
N GLU A 37 5.40 -3.84 -16.88
CA GLU A 37 6.71 -4.50 -16.80
C GLU A 37 6.67 -5.71 -15.85
N VAL A 38 5.96 -5.59 -14.71
CA VAL A 38 5.73 -6.71 -13.79
C VAL A 38 4.94 -7.84 -14.49
N ILE A 39 3.89 -7.50 -15.24
CA ILE A 39 3.11 -8.48 -16.02
C ILE A 39 3.97 -9.12 -17.12
N ALA A 40 4.89 -8.37 -17.73
CA ALA A 40 5.81 -8.85 -18.74
C ALA A 40 6.92 -9.76 -18.19
N GLY A 41 7.06 -9.85 -16.86
CA GLY A 41 8.03 -10.73 -16.21
C GLY A 41 9.41 -10.13 -16.02
N GLU A 42 9.56 -8.80 -16.09
CA GLU A 42 10.86 -8.12 -15.86
C GLU A 42 11.41 -8.31 -14.44
N TYR A 43 10.54 -8.73 -13.51
CA TYR A 43 10.87 -9.07 -12.13
C TYR A 43 11.13 -10.57 -11.92
N GLY A 44 11.26 -11.33 -13.01
CA GLY A 44 11.41 -12.79 -13.01
C GLY A 44 10.08 -13.53 -12.94
N THR A 45 10.17 -14.86 -12.84
CA THR A 45 8.98 -15.72 -12.67
C THR A 45 8.55 -15.70 -11.21
N LEU A 46 7.50 -14.93 -10.91
CA LEU A 46 6.96 -14.78 -9.56
C LEU A 46 5.62 -15.50 -9.43
N VAL A 47 5.38 -16.08 -8.25
CA VAL A 47 4.07 -16.61 -7.88
C VAL A 47 3.19 -15.43 -7.45
N PRO A 48 1.99 -15.23 -8.03
CA PRO A 48 1.08 -14.19 -7.60
C PRO A 48 0.69 -14.36 -6.13
N ALA A 49 0.68 -13.26 -5.37
CA ALA A 49 0.27 -13.27 -3.97
C ALA A 49 -1.19 -13.76 -3.81
N SER A 50 -1.46 -14.44 -2.68
CA SER A 50 -2.78 -14.98 -2.36
C SER A 50 -3.76 -13.88 -1.96
N ALA A 51 -5.07 -14.15 -2.06
CA ALA A 51 -6.12 -13.14 -1.91
C ALA A 51 -6.12 -12.43 -0.55
N ASP A 52 -5.70 -13.12 0.52
CA ASP A 52 -5.55 -12.62 1.88
C ASP A 52 -4.37 -11.63 2.05
N GLN A 53 -3.41 -11.65 1.12
CA GLN A 53 -2.26 -10.75 1.12
C GLN A 53 -2.48 -9.50 0.26
N LEU A 54 -3.54 -9.50 -0.56
CA LEU A 54 -3.81 -8.40 -1.46
C LEU A 54 -4.45 -7.23 -0.72
N PRO A 55 -4.11 -5.98 -1.08
CA PRO A 55 -4.86 -4.84 -0.58
C PRO A 55 -6.32 -4.89 -1.08
N PRO A 56 -7.24 -4.11 -0.49
CA PRO A 56 -8.59 -3.96 -1.00
C PRO A 56 -8.64 -3.55 -2.47
N LYS A 57 -9.73 -3.90 -3.17
CA LYS A 57 -9.95 -3.48 -4.55
C LYS A 57 -10.09 -1.96 -4.66
N GLY A 58 -9.65 -1.40 -5.79
CA GLY A 58 -9.72 0.02 -6.11
C GLY A 58 -8.47 0.79 -5.68
N ALA A 59 -8.34 2.04 -6.15
CA ALA A 59 -7.21 2.90 -5.81
C ALA A 59 -7.26 3.28 -4.32
N PRO A 60 -6.11 3.25 -3.61
CA PRO A 60 -6.05 3.81 -2.29
C PRO A 60 -6.03 5.33 -2.39
N GLY A 61 -7.07 5.98 -1.89
CA GLY A 61 -7.05 7.42 -1.69
C GLY A 61 -5.80 7.84 -0.89
N PRO A 62 -5.09 8.92 -1.28
CA PRO A 62 -3.81 9.31 -0.68
C PRO A 62 -3.89 9.50 0.83
N LYS A 63 -5.00 10.07 1.30
CA LYS A 63 -5.31 10.22 2.73
C LYS A 63 -5.44 8.89 3.46
N GLY A 64 -6.20 7.95 2.90
CA GLY A 64 -6.40 6.61 3.48
C GLY A 64 -5.10 5.83 3.57
N ARG A 65 -4.21 5.96 2.57
CA ARG A 65 -2.89 5.31 2.59
C ARG A 65 -2.01 5.86 3.72
N ARG A 66 -1.95 7.18 3.87
CA ARG A 66 -1.18 7.82 4.96
C ARG A 66 -1.74 7.44 6.32
N LEU A 67 -3.06 7.42 6.48
CA LEU A 67 -3.71 7.01 7.71
C LEU A 67 -3.37 5.54 8.06
N LYS A 68 -3.48 4.63 7.09
CA LYS A 68 -3.10 3.22 7.29
C LYS A 68 -1.63 3.08 7.70
N ALA A 69 -0.72 3.79 7.02
CA ALA A 69 0.71 3.75 7.36
C ALA A 69 0.98 4.27 8.78
N ALA A 70 0.31 5.34 9.19
CA ALA A 70 0.39 5.85 10.56
C ALA A 70 -0.15 4.83 11.58
N ALA A 71 -1.30 4.21 11.30
CA ALA A 71 -1.89 3.20 12.17
C ALA A 71 -0.96 1.99 12.38
N VAL A 72 -0.35 1.46 11.31
CA VAL A 72 0.63 0.35 11.41
C VAL A 72 1.82 0.74 12.27
N LYS A 73 2.36 1.95 12.09
CA LYS A 73 3.48 2.42 12.92
C LYS A 73 3.08 2.65 14.37
N SER A 74 1.86 3.12 14.63
CA SER A 74 1.33 3.26 15.99
C SER A 74 1.12 1.90 16.66
N LEU A 75 0.71 0.86 15.94
CA LEU A 75 0.64 -0.50 16.48
C LEU A 75 2.02 -1.01 16.93
N ALA A 76 3.07 -0.80 16.11
CA ALA A 76 4.43 -1.16 16.51
C ALA A 76 4.93 -0.38 17.74
N GLU A 77 4.50 0.88 17.90
CA GLU A 77 4.80 1.66 19.11
C GLU A 77 4.05 1.13 20.34
N LEU A 78 2.80 0.68 20.18
CA LEU A 78 2.07 0.03 21.28
C LEU A 78 2.71 -1.29 21.68
N GLU A 79 3.12 -2.12 20.71
CA GLU A 79 3.81 -3.39 20.96
C GLU A 79 5.17 -3.21 21.65
N SER A 80 5.85 -2.08 21.42
CA SER A 80 7.10 -1.72 22.10
C SER A 80 6.91 -0.95 23.41
N GLY A 81 5.66 -0.77 23.86
CA GLY A 81 5.32 -0.06 25.11
C GLY A 81 5.37 1.47 25.02
N ASN A 82 5.64 2.04 23.85
CA ASN A 82 5.61 3.48 23.62
C ASN A 82 4.18 4.00 23.37
N VAL A 83 3.35 3.94 24.41
CA VAL A 83 1.93 4.32 24.34
C VAL A 83 1.75 5.79 23.97
N ASN A 84 2.54 6.70 24.56
CA ASN A 84 2.41 8.13 24.30
C ASN A 84 2.79 8.49 22.85
N GLY A 85 3.84 7.86 22.30
CA GLY A 85 4.22 8.01 20.90
C GLY A 85 3.10 7.54 19.95
N ALA A 86 2.52 6.37 20.24
CA ALA A 86 1.42 5.82 19.44
C ALA A 86 0.20 6.74 19.42
N ILE A 87 -0.20 7.27 20.59
CA ILE A 87 -1.32 8.22 20.72
C ILE A 87 -1.03 9.51 19.95
N GLY A 88 0.17 10.08 20.11
CA GLY A 88 0.57 11.29 19.41
C GLY A 88 0.48 11.12 17.89
N ARG A 89 1.05 10.03 17.37
CA ARG A 89 1.01 9.70 15.93
C ARG A 89 -0.41 9.49 15.41
N LEU A 90 -1.29 8.83 16.17
CA LEU A 90 -2.68 8.66 15.75
C LEU A 90 -3.42 10.00 15.69
N LYS A 91 -3.25 10.87 16.68
CA LYS A 91 -3.85 12.22 16.68
C LYS A 91 -3.40 13.03 15.47
N GLU A 92 -2.11 13.03 15.17
CA GLU A 92 -1.57 13.72 13.99
C GLU A 92 -2.12 13.15 12.68
N ALA A 93 -2.21 11.82 12.58
CA ALA A 93 -2.72 11.15 11.39
C ALA A 93 -4.21 11.45 11.14
N ILE A 94 -5.03 11.49 12.19
CA ILE A 94 -6.45 11.87 12.11
C ILE A 94 -6.56 13.33 11.66
N ALA A 95 -5.83 14.24 12.32
CA ALA A 95 -5.85 15.66 11.94
C ALA A 95 -5.42 15.86 10.47
N GLN A 96 -4.42 15.11 9.99
CA GLN A 96 -3.99 15.18 8.59
C GLN A 96 -5.04 14.61 7.62
N PHE A 97 -5.75 13.55 8.01
CA PHE A 97 -6.81 12.96 7.19
C PHE A 97 -7.98 13.95 6.98
N GLU A 98 -8.33 14.67 8.04
CA GLU A 98 -9.43 15.64 8.05
C GLU A 98 -9.13 16.93 7.27
N LYS A 99 -7.86 17.34 7.17
CA LYS A 99 -7.46 18.53 6.39
C LYS A 99 -7.93 18.44 4.95
N HIS A 100 -8.55 19.49 4.44
CA HIS A 100 -8.79 19.61 3.00
C HIS A 100 -7.44 19.68 2.27
N GLU A 101 -7.22 18.77 1.33
CA GLU A 101 -6.04 18.78 0.46
C GLU A 101 -6.57 19.03 -0.95
N ALA A 102 -6.12 20.12 -1.56
CA ALA A 102 -6.47 20.52 -2.93
C ALA A 102 -5.59 19.80 -3.95
#